data_AF-A0A6L4YSI9-F1
#
_entry.id   AF-A0A6L4YSI9-F1
#
_cell.length_a   1.000
_cell.length_b   1.000
_cell.length_c   1.000
_cell.angle_alpha   90.00
_cell.angle_beta   90.00
_cell.angle_gamma   90.00
#
_symmetry.space_group_name_H-M   'P 1'
#
loop_
_entity.id
_entity.type
_entity.pdbx_description
1 polymer ?
#
loop_
_entity_poly.entity_id
_entity_poly.type
_entity_poly.pdbx_seq_one_letter_code
_entity_poly.pdbx_strand_id
1 'polypeptide(L)'
;MGLKRIFSLIILLTGILLLPFTLEAQKVRRVVIDAGHGGHDGGATGKNAKEKDIALSVALKTGKYIKENLKDVEVIYTRKTDVFVELYRRAKIANEAKADLFISIHCNANPSTSPYGSETYVMGLHKSQANLAVAQLENKAILLEDDYHVQYDGFDPSSPEGYIFFSMLQNAFLDQSLNLASMVQNHLREKVNMYNRGVKQAGFLVLYKTTMPSVLIETGFISNLNDEKILVSEDGQNKLAQAIYSAVKEYKQSVEKTGNDNQEQIAENPVSTPAVKNEEPPAEKKEEPVNSGNTITDNSQGIGTPVFKVQFLISKTKLSTDAVQFRDLDSVGWYLHQGIYKYTVGNEKTPEDAQKLVGEVAAKGFKDAFVVAFVNGERIPFDEALKLLKN
;
A
#
# COMPACT_ATOMS: atom_id res chain seq x y z
N MET A 1 10.67 8.20 -61.61
CA MET A 1 10.36 9.46 -60.88
C MET A 1 9.45 9.19 -59.68
N GLY A 2 9.73 8.17 -58.85
CA GLY A 2 8.74 7.65 -57.87
C GLY A 2 9.22 7.41 -56.44
N LEU A 3 10.53 7.24 -56.18
CA LEU A 3 11.01 6.88 -54.83
C LEU A 3 11.49 8.08 -54.00
N LYS A 4 12.02 9.14 -54.65
CA LYS A 4 12.54 10.32 -53.94
C LYS A 4 11.45 11.20 -53.31
N ARG A 5 10.21 11.15 -53.82
CA ARG A 5 9.08 11.92 -53.24
C ARG A 5 8.46 11.27 -52.00
N ILE A 6 8.59 9.96 -51.84
CA ILE A 6 8.04 9.23 -50.67
C ILE A 6 8.95 9.42 -49.44
N PHE A 7 10.27 9.44 -49.64
CA PHE A 7 11.22 9.72 -48.54
C PHE A 7 11.12 11.15 -48.01
N SER A 8 10.84 12.13 -48.86
CA SER A 8 10.62 13.52 -48.41
C SER A 8 9.29 13.71 -47.67
N LEU A 9 8.28 12.85 -47.89
CA LEU A 9 6.99 12.92 -47.19
C LEU A 9 7.05 12.26 -45.79
N ILE A 10 7.89 11.23 -45.62
CA ILE A 10 8.09 10.57 -44.31
C ILE A 10 8.93 11.45 -43.37
N ILE A 11 9.93 12.18 -43.89
CA ILE A 11 10.71 13.14 -43.09
C ILE A 11 9.88 14.39 -42.71
N LEU A 12 8.85 14.72 -43.49
CA LEU A 12 7.93 15.82 -43.16
C LEU A 12 6.86 15.41 -42.12
N LEU A 13 6.59 14.10 -41.96
CA LEU A 13 5.65 13.59 -40.94
C LEU A 13 6.32 13.29 -39.59
N THR A 14 7.65 13.09 -39.55
CA THR A 14 8.42 12.92 -38.30
C THR A 14 8.88 14.25 -37.68
N GLY A 15 8.75 15.37 -38.41
CA GLY A 15 9.16 16.70 -37.95
C GLY A 15 8.16 17.43 -37.04
N ILE A 16 6.96 16.86 -36.79
CA ILE A 16 5.92 17.47 -35.96
C ILE A 16 5.52 16.49 -34.86
N LEU A 17 6.40 16.24 -33.87
CA LEU A 17 5.98 15.96 -32.49
C LEU A 17 7.16 15.96 -31.49
N LEU A 18 8.10 16.90 -31.59
CA LEU A 18 8.95 17.25 -30.45
C LEU A 18 8.32 18.47 -29.77
N LEU A 19 7.13 18.28 -29.18
CA LEU A 19 6.69 19.21 -28.14
C LEU A 19 7.67 19.02 -26.98
N PRO A 20 8.33 20.08 -26.48
CA PRO A 20 9.08 19.96 -25.24
C PRO A 20 8.10 19.49 -24.17
N PHE A 21 8.32 18.28 -23.65
CA PHE A 21 7.69 17.86 -22.41
C PHE A 21 8.19 18.81 -21.33
N THR A 22 7.43 19.86 -21.05
CA THR A 22 7.65 20.66 -19.86
C THR A 22 7.32 19.75 -18.68
N LEU A 23 8.36 19.27 -17.98
CA LEU A 23 8.18 18.71 -16.64
C LEU A 23 7.55 19.81 -15.80
N GLU A 24 6.23 19.77 -15.63
CA GLU A 24 5.60 20.65 -14.67
C GLU A 24 6.14 20.27 -13.28
N ALA A 25 6.68 21.27 -12.60
CA ALA A 25 6.98 21.20 -11.18
C ALA A 25 5.82 20.53 -10.43
N GLN A 26 6.11 19.55 -9.58
CA GLN A 26 5.09 18.99 -8.69
C GLN A 26 4.54 20.12 -7.82
N LYS A 27 3.29 20.49 -8.03
CA LYS A 27 2.58 21.49 -7.21
C LYS A 27 1.71 20.77 -6.21
N VAL A 28 1.64 21.30 -4.99
CA VAL A 28 0.70 20.80 -3.97
C VAL A 28 -0.49 21.75 -3.95
N ARG A 29 -1.60 21.32 -4.54
CA ARG A 29 -2.87 22.07 -4.64
C ARG A 29 -4.00 21.38 -3.90
N ARG A 30 -3.91 20.08 -3.63
CA ARG A 30 -4.96 19.32 -2.97
C ARG A 30 -4.40 18.33 -1.97
N VAL A 31 -4.85 18.43 -0.73
CA VAL A 31 -4.45 17.56 0.37
C VAL A 31 -5.68 16.85 0.90
N VAL A 32 -5.62 15.53 0.94
CA VAL A 32 -6.64 14.70 1.59
C VAL A 32 -6.16 14.34 2.99
N ILE A 33 -7.00 14.66 3.98
CA ILE A 33 -6.76 14.34 5.38
C ILE A 33 -7.75 13.26 5.79
N ASP A 34 -7.20 12.13 6.17
CA ASP A 34 -7.93 10.99 6.68
C ASP A 34 -7.85 10.97 8.21
N ALA A 35 -9.02 10.91 8.85
CA ALA A 35 -9.11 10.69 10.29
C ALA A 35 -9.36 9.21 10.55
N GLY A 36 -8.41 8.51 11.16
CA GLY A 36 -8.47 7.07 11.46
C GLY A 36 -9.78 6.66 12.15
N HIS A 37 -10.24 5.43 11.89
CA HIS A 37 -11.46 4.85 12.49
C HIS A 37 -12.74 5.68 12.25
N GLY A 38 -13.74 5.57 13.14
CA GLY A 38 -14.98 6.35 13.11
C GLY A 38 -16.23 5.47 13.22
N GLY A 39 -17.34 6.06 13.70
CA GLY A 39 -18.60 5.35 13.87
C GLY A 39 -18.46 4.19 14.87
N HIS A 40 -18.77 2.98 14.41
CA HIS A 40 -18.67 1.75 15.21
C HIS A 40 -17.22 1.29 15.43
N ASP A 41 -16.27 1.75 14.62
CA ASP A 41 -14.85 1.53 14.86
C ASP A 41 -14.29 2.62 15.79
N GLY A 42 -13.97 2.23 17.02
CA GLY A 42 -13.43 3.12 18.06
C GLY A 42 -11.94 3.43 17.91
N GLY A 43 -11.21 2.59 17.17
CA GLY A 43 -9.76 2.51 17.27
C GLY A 43 -9.28 2.13 18.68
N ALA A 44 -8.04 2.49 18.99
CA ALA A 44 -7.46 2.29 20.30
C ALA A 44 -8.22 3.08 21.39
N THR A 45 -8.24 2.51 22.60
CA THR A 45 -8.89 3.11 23.77
C THR A 45 -7.85 3.46 24.83
N GLY A 46 -7.77 4.74 25.17
CA GLY A 46 -7.01 5.24 26.31
C GLY A 46 -7.79 5.15 27.61
N LYS A 47 -7.26 5.75 28.66
CA LYS A 47 -7.97 5.85 29.94
C LYS A 47 -9.17 6.79 29.87
N ASN A 48 -9.09 7.85 29.07
CA ASN A 48 -10.07 8.94 29.05
C ASN A 48 -10.62 9.26 27.65
N ALA A 49 -10.08 8.65 26.59
CA ALA A 49 -10.46 8.96 25.22
C ALA A 49 -10.37 7.76 24.29
N LYS A 50 -11.04 7.87 23.13
CA LYS A 50 -10.90 6.95 22.02
C LYS A 50 -10.11 7.60 20.90
N GLU A 51 -9.36 6.79 20.19
CA GLU A 51 -8.56 7.23 19.05
C GLU A 51 -9.40 7.94 17.99
N LYS A 52 -10.58 7.41 17.64
CA LYS A 52 -11.44 7.99 16.59
C LYS A 52 -11.79 9.47 16.83
N ASP A 53 -11.88 9.89 18.09
CA ASP A 53 -12.25 11.24 18.50
C ASP A 53 -11.04 12.18 18.42
N ILE A 54 -9.89 11.71 18.90
CA ILE A 54 -8.62 12.45 18.82
C ILE A 54 -8.20 12.63 17.34
N ALA A 55 -8.23 11.54 16.57
CA ALA A 55 -7.89 11.56 15.14
C ALA A 55 -8.78 12.55 14.37
N LEU A 56 -10.10 12.55 14.62
CA LEU A 56 -11.02 13.50 13.99
C LEU A 56 -10.69 14.95 14.37
N SER A 57 -10.46 15.21 15.65
CA SER A 57 -10.16 16.57 16.14
C SER A 57 -8.87 17.10 15.53
N VAL A 58 -7.79 16.32 15.55
CA VAL A 58 -6.50 16.69 14.98
C VAL A 58 -6.62 16.88 13.46
N ALA A 59 -7.32 15.99 12.76
CA ALA A 59 -7.54 16.12 11.31
C ALA A 59 -8.26 17.42 10.95
N LEU A 60 -9.37 17.74 11.62
CA LEU A 60 -10.13 18.96 11.39
C LEU A 60 -9.28 20.21 11.65
N LYS A 61 -8.51 20.23 12.75
CA LYS A 61 -7.58 21.32 13.10
C LYS A 61 -6.45 21.46 12.08
N THR A 62 -5.84 20.35 11.62
CA THR A 62 -4.79 20.37 10.58
C THR A 62 -5.33 21.01 9.31
N GLY A 63 -6.51 20.57 8.86
CA GLY A 63 -7.12 21.12 7.67
C GLY A 63 -7.56 22.57 7.82
N LYS A 64 -7.96 23.00 9.03
CA LYS A 64 -8.20 24.43 9.34
C LYS A 64 -6.91 25.25 9.15
N TYR A 65 -5.79 24.82 9.74
CA TYR A 65 -4.50 25.49 9.58
C TYR A 65 -4.08 25.58 8.11
N ILE A 66 -4.24 24.52 7.33
CA ILE A 66 -3.93 24.53 5.89
C ILE A 66 -4.81 25.56 5.16
N LYS A 67 -6.14 25.54 5.33
CA LYS A 67 -7.05 26.49 4.68
C LYS A 67 -6.79 27.95 5.08
N GLU A 68 -6.38 28.18 6.31
CA GLU A 68 -6.09 29.52 6.81
C GLU A 68 -4.79 30.09 6.25
N ASN A 69 -3.78 29.24 5.99
CA ASN A 69 -2.41 29.69 5.69
C ASN A 69 -1.90 29.34 4.28
N LEU A 70 -2.52 28.38 3.59
CA LEU A 70 -2.18 27.94 2.23
C LEU A 70 -3.42 28.11 1.34
N LYS A 71 -3.67 29.35 0.90
CA LYS A 71 -4.92 29.73 0.19
C LYS A 71 -5.10 29.06 -1.17
N ASP A 72 -4.02 28.54 -1.73
CA ASP A 72 -3.97 27.82 -2.99
C ASP A 72 -4.06 26.30 -2.82
N VAL A 73 -4.29 25.82 -1.59
CA VAL A 73 -4.42 24.40 -1.26
C VAL A 73 -5.85 24.07 -0.83
N GLU A 74 -6.50 23.21 -1.60
CA GLU A 74 -7.78 22.60 -1.27
C GLU A 74 -7.59 21.47 -0.25
N VAL A 75 -8.41 21.47 0.81
CA VAL A 75 -8.41 20.39 1.81
C VAL A 75 -9.69 19.58 1.70
N ILE A 76 -9.52 18.28 1.51
CA ILE A 76 -10.58 17.28 1.44
C ILE A 76 -10.42 16.35 2.64
N TYR A 77 -11.54 15.93 3.23
CA TYR A 77 -11.53 15.02 4.36
C TYR A 77 -12.22 13.72 3.97
N THR A 78 -11.70 12.58 4.44
CA THR A 78 -12.41 11.30 4.29
C THR A 78 -13.68 11.29 5.15
N ARG A 79 -13.62 11.89 6.35
CA ARG A 79 -14.76 12.17 7.22
C ARG A 79 -14.60 13.49 7.98
N LYS A 80 -15.71 14.17 8.27
CA LYS A 80 -15.77 15.40 9.09
C LYS A 80 -16.57 15.21 10.39
N THR A 81 -17.17 14.05 10.56
CA THR A 81 -18.03 13.66 11.68
C THR A 81 -17.65 12.25 12.14
N ASP A 82 -18.27 11.79 13.22
CA ASP A 82 -18.11 10.43 13.72
C ASP A 82 -18.89 9.42 12.86
N VAL A 83 -18.33 9.07 11.71
CA VAL A 83 -18.87 8.06 10.79
C VAL A 83 -17.76 7.07 10.43
N PHE A 84 -18.13 5.80 10.26
CA PHE A 84 -17.21 4.80 9.73
C PHE A 84 -17.00 5.02 8.24
N VAL A 85 -15.75 4.96 7.80
CA VAL A 85 -15.36 5.01 6.38
C VAL A 85 -14.41 3.85 6.14
N GLU A 86 -14.75 3.00 5.19
CA GLU A 86 -14.01 1.80 4.81
C GLU A 86 -12.60 2.15 4.29
N LEU A 87 -11.60 1.29 4.54
CA LEU A 87 -10.21 1.62 4.19
C LEU A 87 -10.03 1.82 2.68
N TYR A 88 -10.67 1.00 1.85
CA TYR A 88 -10.65 1.15 0.39
C TYR A 88 -11.30 2.47 -0.04
N ARG A 89 -12.35 2.91 0.68
CA ARG A 89 -13.07 4.14 0.37
C ARG A 89 -12.23 5.37 0.67
N ARG A 90 -11.44 5.35 1.75
CA ARG A 90 -10.48 6.43 2.09
C ARG A 90 -9.48 6.67 0.97
N ALA A 91 -8.85 5.60 0.46
CA ALA A 91 -7.92 5.68 -0.67
C ALA A 91 -8.64 6.12 -1.96
N LYS A 92 -9.85 5.61 -2.21
CA LYS A 92 -10.67 6.00 -3.37
C LYS A 92 -11.00 7.49 -3.38
N ILE A 93 -11.41 8.07 -2.24
CA ILE A 93 -11.64 9.51 -2.09
C ILE A 93 -10.39 10.29 -2.52
N ALA A 94 -9.20 9.85 -2.11
CA ALA A 94 -7.95 10.53 -2.46
C ALA A 94 -7.65 10.49 -3.95
N ASN A 95 -7.85 9.33 -4.58
CA ASN A 95 -7.59 9.12 -6.00
C ASN A 95 -8.61 9.87 -6.88
N GLU A 96 -9.90 9.79 -6.56
CA GLU A 96 -10.97 10.49 -7.29
C GLU A 96 -10.79 12.00 -7.23
N ALA A 97 -10.35 12.49 -6.07
CA ALA A 97 -10.03 13.89 -5.89
C ALA A 97 -8.73 14.32 -6.61
N LYS A 98 -7.93 13.37 -7.12
CA LYS A 98 -6.58 13.64 -7.66
C LYS A 98 -5.76 14.43 -6.65
N ALA A 99 -5.70 13.94 -5.42
CA ALA A 99 -4.96 14.60 -4.36
C ALA A 99 -3.45 14.57 -4.65
N ASP A 100 -2.74 15.63 -4.25
CA ASP A 100 -1.28 15.71 -4.34
C ASP A 100 -0.62 15.12 -3.09
N LEU A 101 -1.35 15.03 -1.98
CA LEU A 101 -0.91 14.40 -0.72
C LEU A 101 -2.09 13.68 -0.05
N PHE A 102 -1.79 12.54 0.58
CA PHE A 102 -2.70 11.84 1.48
C PHE A 102 -2.09 11.71 2.87
N ILE A 103 -2.82 12.13 3.90
CA ILE A 103 -2.36 12.13 5.29
C ILE A 103 -3.40 11.44 6.15
N SER A 104 -3.09 10.24 6.64
CA SER A 104 -3.91 9.53 7.61
C SER A 104 -3.40 9.77 9.03
N ILE A 105 -4.29 10.12 9.95
CA ILE A 105 -3.96 10.52 11.33
C ILE A 105 -4.57 9.50 12.29
N HIS A 106 -3.71 8.93 13.13
CA HIS A 106 -3.98 7.85 14.09
C HIS A 106 -3.32 8.14 15.45
N CYS A 107 -3.67 7.31 16.44
CA CYS A 107 -3.04 7.28 17.75
C CYS A 107 -2.67 5.83 18.09
N ASN A 108 -1.38 5.58 18.29
CA ASN A 108 -0.90 4.23 18.51
C ASN A 108 -1.34 3.71 19.87
N ALA A 109 -1.28 2.39 20.04
CA ALA A 109 -1.44 1.74 21.33
C ALA A 109 -0.54 0.53 21.45
N ASN A 110 -0.21 0.21 22.70
CA ASN A 110 0.53 -1.00 23.03
C ASN A 110 -0.08 -1.64 24.28
N PRO A 111 -0.07 -2.99 24.40
CA PRO A 111 -0.49 -3.67 25.62
C PRO A 111 0.28 -3.19 26.87
N SER A 112 1.54 -2.81 26.70
CA SER A 112 2.31 -2.10 27.72
C SER A 112 2.03 -0.59 27.64
N THR A 113 1.94 0.08 28.77
CA THR A 113 1.81 1.54 28.85
C THR A 113 3.15 2.27 28.75
N SER A 114 4.26 1.54 28.63
CA SER A 114 5.63 2.10 28.58
C SER A 114 5.97 2.80 27.27
N PRO A 115 5.64 2.27 26.06
CA PRO A 115 5.95 2.94 24.79
C PRO A 115 5.29 4.32 24.69
N TYR A 116 6.03 5.29 24.16
CA TYR A 116 5.59 6.69 23.99
C TYR A 116 6.28 7.32 22.78
N GLY A 117 5.77 8.48 22.37
CA GLY A 117 6.25 9.26 21.24
C GLY A 117 5.49 9.01 19.94
N SER A 118 5.82 9.79 18.92
CA SER A 118 5.21 9.72 17.60
C SER A 118 6.00 8.83 16.64
N GLU A 119 5.32 8.24 15.67
CA GLU A 119 5.92 7.55 14.53
C GLU A 119 5.14 7.87 13.25
N THR A 120 5.82 7.88 12.10
CA THR A 120 5.15 8.10 10.81
C THR A 120 5.50 6.96 9.88
N TYR A 121 4.48 6.37 9.29
CA TYR A 121 4.58 5.24 8.38
C TYR A 121 4.34 5.67 6.94
N VAL A 122 5.05 5.01 6.02
CA VAL A 122 4.78 5.04 4.59
C VAL A 122 4.60 3.60 4.10
N MET A 123 3.95 3.44 2.94
CA MET A 123 3.82 2.12 2.32
C MET A 123 5.20 1.54 1.98
N GLY A 124 5.47 0.31 2.42
CA GLY A 124 6.69 -0.39 2.05
C GLY A 124 6.99 -1.62 2.90
N LEU A 125 8.22 -2.12 2.78
CA LEU A 125 8.70 -3.31 3.47
C LEU A 125 8.85 -3.03 4.97
N HIS A 126 8.12 -3.77 5.80
CA HIS A 126 8.30 -3.72 7.23
C HIS A 126 9.69 -4.28 7.61
N LYS A 127 10.42 -3.52 8.43
CA LYS A 127 11.77 -3.90 8.88
C LYS A 127 11.80 -4.54 10.28
N SER A 128 10.65 -4.57 10.96
CA SER A 128 10.53 -5.11 12.31
C SER A 128 9.14 -5.71 12.57
N GLN A 129 9.07 -6.63 13.52
CA GLN A 129 7.80 -7.21 13.98
C GLN A 129 6.88 -6.15 14.59
N ALA A 130 7.43 -5.11 15.21
CA ALA A 130 6.64 -4.02 15.78
C ALA A 130 5.90 -3.22 14.70
N ASN A 131 6.58 -2.91 13.58
CA ASN A 131 5.95 -2.21 12.46
C ASN A 131 4.85 -3.08 11.83
N LEU A 132 5.08 -4.39 11.72
CA LEU A 132 4.10 -5.34 11.23
C LEU A 132 2.86 -5.39 12.13
N ALA A 133 3.07 -5.44 13.45
CA ALA A 133 1.97 -5.49 14.42
C ALA A 133 1.06 -4.26 14.37
N VAL A 134 1.64 -3.06 14.19
CA VAL A 134 0.85 -1.82 14.00
C VAL A 134 0.04 -1.90 12.70
N ALA A 135 0.66 -2.27 11.59
CA ALA A 135 -0.05 -2.45 10.32
C ALA A 135 -1.16 -3.52 10.39
N GLN A 136 -0.95 -4.61 11.14
CA GLN A 136 -1.97 -5.62 11.41
C GLN A 136 -3.14 -5.08 12.23
N LEU A 137 -2.86 -4.25 13.23
CA LEU A 137 -3.91 -3.64 14.04
C LEU A 137 -4.77 -2.71 13.19
N GLU A 138 -4.15 -1.82 12.41
CA GLU A 138 -4.87 -0.88 11.56
C GLU A 138 -5.62 -1.57 10.41
N ASN A 139 -5.03 -2.59 9.80
CA ASN A 139 -5.67 -3.34 8.72
C ASN A 139 -6.86 -4.19 9.21
N LYS A 140 -6.96 -4.51 10.50
CA LYS A 140 -8.11 -5.26 11.05
C LYS A 140 -9.43 -4.50 10.95
N ALA A 141 -9.40 -3.18 10.74
CA ALA A 141 -10.61 -2.38 10.51
C ALA A 141 -11.46 -2.91 9.34
N ILE A 142 -10.86 -3.61 8.36
CA ILE A 142 -11.61 -4.21 7.25
C ILE A 142 -12.59 -5.30 7.69
N LEU A 143 -12.34 -5.96 8.83
CA LEU A 143 -13.24 -6.99 9.36
C LEU A 143 -14.57 -6.41 9.85
N LEU A 144 -14.67 -5.08 9.90
CA LEU A 144 -15.89 -4.34 10.23
C LEU A 144 -16.64 -3.88 8.98
N GLU A 145 -16.15 -4.20 7.77
CA GLU A 145 -16.78 -3.85 6.49
C GLU A 145 -17.63 -5.03 5.98
N ASP A 146 -18.87 -4.76 5.55
CA ASP A 146 -19.84 -5.80 5.15
C ASP A 146 -19.33 -6.69 3.98
N ASP A 147 -18.53 -6.13 3.06
CA ASP A 147 -18.08 -6.79 1.82
C ASP A 147 -16.55 -6.91 1.69
N TYR A 148 -15.82 -7.02 2.81
CA TYR A 148 -14.35 -6.90 2.78
C TYR A 148 -13.65 -7.95 1.88
N HIS A 149 -14.18 -9.17 1.80
CA HIS A 149 -13.62 -10.20 0.92
C HIS A 149 -13.64 -9.80 -0.56
N VAL A 150 -14.63 -9.01 -0.98
CA VAL A 150 -14.75 -8.53 -2.36
C VAL A 150 -13.85 -7.32 -2.59
N GLN A 151 -13.81 -6.37 -1.65
CA GLN A 151 -13.08 -5.10 -1.83
C GLN A 151 -11.55 -5.23 -1.76
N TYR A 152 -11.07 -6.26 -1.06
CA TYR A 152 -9.66 -6.56 -0.88
C TYR A 152 -9.26 -7.92 -1.47
N ASP A 153 -10.06 -8.46 -2.40
CA ASP A 153 -9.73 -9.68 -3.16
C ASP A 153 -9.33 -10.89 -2.28
N GLY A 154 -10.04 -11.08 -1.17
CA GLY A 154 -9.75 -12.14 -0.20
C GLY A 154 -8.49 -11.93 0.65
N PHE A 155 -7.96 -10.70 0.71
CA PHE A 155 -6.86 -10.33 1.60
C PHE A 155 -7.22 -10.64 3.05
N ASP A 156 -6.36 -11.41 3.70
CA ASP A 156 -6.44 -11.68 5.14
C ASP A 156 -5.40 -10.82 5.88
N PRO A 157 -5.85 -9.85 6.71
CA PRO A 157 -4.98 -8.94 7.45
C PRO A 157 -4.18 -9.62 8.55
N SER A 158 -4.48 -10.88 8.87
CA SER A 158 -3.72 -11.70 9.82
C SER A 158 -2.73 -12.64 9.13
N SER A 159 -2.83 -12.80 7.81
CA SER A 159 -2.03 -13.73 7.03
C SER A 159 -0.64 -13.17 6.66
N PRO A 160 0.46 -13.92 6.85
CA PRO A 160 1.78 -13.52 6.37
C PRO A 160 1.84 -13.22 4.85
N GLU A 161 1.00 -13.89 4.06
CA GLU A 161 0.96 -13.78 2.60
C GLU A 161 0.45 -12.42 2.12
N GLY A 162 -0.56 -11.88 2.81
CA GLY A 162 -1.05 -10.53 2.55
C GLY A 162 0.08 -9.50 2.70
N TYR A 163 0.97 -9.71 3.67
CA TYR A 163 2.09 -8.82 3.90
C TYR A 163 3.23 -9.00 2.89
N ILE A 164 3.48 -10.23 2.42
CA ILE A 164 4.39 -10.48 1.29
C ILE A 164 3.89 -9.76 0.03
N PHE A 165 2.58 -9.77 -0.21
CA PHE A 165 2.00 -9.03 -1.34
C PHE A 165 2.29 -7.53 -1.25
N PHE A 166 2.07 -6.88 -0.10
CA PHE A 166 2.43 -5.46 0.06
C PHE A 166 3.92 -5.21 -0.09
N SER A 167 4.73 -6.15 0.39
CA SER A 167 6.17 -6.16 0.30
C SER A 167 6.67 -6.08 -1.16
N MET A 168 5.93 -6.63 -2.11
CA MET A 168 6.28 -6.63 -3.53
C MET A 168 5.76 -5.43 -4.32
N LEU A 169 4.93 -4.60 -3.69
CA LEU A 169 4.41 -3.41 -4.35
C LEU A 169 5.45 -2.30 -4.33
N GLN A 170 5.86 -1.89 -5.52
CA GLN A 170 6.63 -0.67 -5.67
C GLN A 170 5.69 0.53 -5.54
N ASN A 171 5.95 1.37 -4.55
CA ASN A 171 5.29 2.66 -4.42
C ASN A 171 6.07 3.70 -5.25
N ALA A 172 5.46 4.20 -6.32
CA ALA A 172 6.04 5.23 -7.19
C ALA A 172 6.31 6.56 -6.45
N PHE A 173 5.68 6.76 -5.29
CA PHE A 173 5.81 7.96 -4.45
C PHE A 173 6.55 7.69 -3.14
N LEU A 174 7.35 6.60 -3.06
CA LEU A 174 8.03 6.23 -1.82
C LEU A 174 8.93 7.34 -1.29
N ASP A 175 9.81 7.90 -2.13
CA ASP A 175 10.77 8.92 -1.72
C ASP A 175 10.07 10.21 -1.26
N GLN A 176 9.03 10.62 -1.98
CA GLN A 176 8.18 11.75 -1.62
C GLN A 176 7.47 11.52 -0.28
N SER A 177 6.96 10.31 -0.06
CA SER A 177 6.29 9.93 1.18
C SER A 177 7.28 9.90 2.36
N LEU A 178 8.49 9.37 2.15
CA LEU A 178 9.57 9.36 3.15
C LEU A 178 10.00 10.79 3.53
N ASN A 179 10.11 11.68 2.54
CA ASN A 179 10.42 13.08 2.77
C ASN A 179 9.35 13.77 3.62
N LEU A 180 8.07 13.67 3.21
CA LEU A 180 6.95 14.21 3.99
C LEU A 180 6.91 13.62 5.41
N ALA A 181 7.08 12.30 5.55
CA ALA A 181 7.07 11.62 6.84
C ALA A 181 8.19 12.12 7.77
N SER A 182 9.38 12.39 7.22
CA SER A 182 10.51 12.94 7.96
C SER A 182 10.21 14.35 8.48
N MET A 183 9.65 15.21 7.61
CA MET A 183 9.20 16.56 8.00
C MET A 183 8.15 16.51 9.11
N VAL A 184 7.17 15.60 9.01
CA VAL A 184 6.15 15.39 10.06
C VAL A 184 6.81 15.06 11.40
N GLN A 185 7.72 14.08 11.44
CA GLN A 185 8.38 13.66 12.67
C GLN A 185 9.23 14.79 13.29
N ASN A 186 9.92 15.58 12.46
CA ASN A 186 10.70 16.72 12.95
C ASN A 186 9.81 17.80 13.58
N HIS A 187 8.71 18.18 12.93
CA HIS A 187 7.78 19.18 13.48
C HIS A 187 7.05 18.68 14.73
N LEU A 188 6.69 17.40 14.80
CA LEU A 188 6.08 16.80 16.00
C LEU A 188 7.04 16.88 17.20
N ARG A 189 8.31 16.56 16.99
CA ARG A 189 9.36 16.70 18.00
C ARG A 189 9.53 18.15 18.44
N GLU A 190 9.65 19.08 17.50
CA GLU A 190 10.03 20.47 17.80
C GLU A 190 8.90 21.30 18.41
N LYS A 191 7.65 21.10 17.95
CA LYS A 191 6.51 21.92 18.38
C LYS A 191 5.71 21.32 19.52
N VAL A 192 5.72 19.99 19.63
CA VAL A 192 4.88 19.24 20.59
C VAL A 192 5.73 18.56 21.66
N ASN A 193 7.05 18.47 21.46
CA ASN A 193 7.97 17.71 22.30
C ASN A 193 7.63 16.21 22.36
N MET A 194 7.05 15.67 21.27
CA MET A 194 6.87 14.23 21.12
C MET A 194 8.21 13.55 20.89
N TYR A 195 8.43 12.41 21.54
CA TYR A 195 9.60 11.59 21.26
C TYR A 195 9.54 11.06 19.83
N ASN A 196 10.54 11.39 19.01
CA ASN A 196 10.59 11.00 17.60
C ASN A 196 11.06 9.54 17.47
N ARG A 197 10.13 8.64 17.11
CA ARG A 197 10.42 7.21 16.89
C ARG A 197 10.78 6.89 15.44
N GLY A 198 10.88 7.91 14.61
CA GLY A 198 11.35 7.86 13.24
C GLY A 198 10.28 7.54 12.21
N VAL A 199 10.73 7.52 10.96
CA VAL A 199 9.94 7.10 9.80
C VAL A 199 10.07 5.60 9.62
N LYS A 200 8.94 4.94 9.37
CA LYS A 200 8.82 3.49 9.25
C LYS A 200 8.13 3.13 7.95
N GLN A 201 8.34 1.89 7.52
CA GLN A 201 7.63 1.28 6.40
C GLN A 201 6.83 0.09 6.92
N ALA A 202 5.60 -0.08 6.42
CA ALA A 202 4.80 -1.29 6.57
C ALA A 202 3.65 -1.32 5.55
N GLY A 203 3.00 -2.47 5.42
CA GLY A 203 1.88 -2.70 4.50
C GLY A 203 0.53 -2.23 5.05
N PHE A 204 0.28 -0.92 5.07
CA PHE A 204 -1.02 -0.36 5.47
C PHE A 204 -1.99 -0.32 4.29
N LEU A 205 -3.16 -0.95 4.44
CA LEU A 205 -4.19 -1.01 3.41
C LEU A 205 -4.69 0.38 2.99
N VAL A 206 -4.80 1.31 3.93
CA VAL A 206 -5.22 2.69 3.65
C VAL A 206 -4.24 3.42 2.73
N LEU A 207 -2.95 3.03 2.74
CA LEU A 207 -1.90 3.59 1.87
C LEU A 207 -1.71 2.79 0.58
N TYR A 208 -2.24 1.56 0.50
CA TYR A 208 -1.97 0.65 -0.61
C TYR A 208 -2.48 1.15 -1.96
N LYS A 209 -3.68 1.71 -1.98
CA LYS A 209 -4.33 2.13 -3.23
C LYS A 209 -4.18 3.63 -3.50
N THR A 210 -3.43 4.38 -2.70
CA THR A 210 -3.24 5.82 -2.94
C THR A 210 -2.32 6.06 -4.13
N THR A 211 -2.69 6.96 -5.04
CA THR A 211 -1.90 7.31 -6.25
C THR A 211 -1.10 8.60 -6.12
N MET A 212 -0.71 8.96 -4.90
CA MET A 212 0.04 10.16 -4.54
C MET A 212 0.92 9.89 -3.31
N PRO A 213 1.87 10.77 -2.96
CA PRO A 213 2.62 10.66 -1.71
C PRO A 213 1.69 10.55 -0.50
N SER A 214 1.89 9.53 0.32
CA SER A 214 0.97 9.15 1.39
C SER A 214 1.68 8.75 2.68
N VAL A 215 1.15 9.23 3.80
CA VAL A 215 1.69 8.95 5.14
C VAL A 215 0.57 8.55 6.09
N LEU A 216 0.87 7.65 7.03
CA LEU A 216 0.07 7.38 8.22
C LEU A 216 0.83 7.88 9.44
N ILE A 217 0.23 8.76 10.22
CA ILE A 217 0.86 9.43 11.36
C ILE A 217 0.29 8.86 12.64
N GLU A 218 1.13 8.20 13.42
CA GLU A 218 0.85 7.90 14.81
C GLU A 218 1.28 9.08 15.68
N THR A 219 0.30 9.86 16.11
CA THR A 219 0.56 11.15 16.80
C THR A 219 1.12 10.98 18.21
N GLY A 220 0.97 9.80 18.81
CA GLY A 220 1.44 9.41 20.14
C GLY A 220 0.82 8.08 20.56
N PHE A 221 1.23 7.52 21.71
CA PHE A 221 0.62 6.30 22.25
C PHE A 221 -0.53 6.64 23.20
N ILE A 222 -1.78 6.40 22.79
CA ILE A 222 -2.96 6.63 23.65
C ILE A 222 -2.95 5.73 24.91
N SER A 223 -2.23 4.61 24.87
CA SER A 223 -2.02 3.74 26.03
C SER A 223 -1.00 4.27 27.04
N ASN A 224 -0.21 5.28 26.68
CA ASN A 224 0.75 5.94 27.57
C ASN A 224 0.13 7.19 28.21
N LEU A 225 0.17 7.28 29.53
CA LEU A 225 -0.51 8.35 30.27
C LEU A 225 0.06 9.76 29.99
N ASN A 226 1.32 9.90 29.58
CA ASN A 226 1.90 11.20 29.28
C ASN A 226 1.54 11.65 27.87
N ASP A 227 1.61 10.75 26.89
CA ASP A 227 1.13 11.02 25.53
C ASP A 227 -0.38 11.29 25.53
N GLU A 228 -1.17 10.45 26.23
CA GLU A 228 -2.62 10.62 26.32
C GLU A 228 -3.00 12.02 26.82
N LYS A 229 -2.32 12.55 27.85
CA LYS A 229 -2.56 13.93 28.34
C LYS A 229 -2.39 14.97 27.23
N ILE A 230 -1.40 14.80 26.35
CA ILE A 230 -1.20 15.70 25.22
C ILE A 230 -2.31 15.50 24.19
N LEU A 231 -2.57 14.24 23.81
CA LEU A 231 -3.53 13.83 22.78
C LEU A 231 -4.97 14.27 23.10
N VAL A 232 -5.38 14.26 24.37
CA VAL A 232 -6.73 14.67 24.80
C VAL A 232 -6.86 16.18 25.03
N SER A 233 -5.76 16.88 25.25
CA SER A 233 -5.80 18.32 25.56
C SER A 233 -6.03 19.16 24.32
N GLU A 234 -6.80 20.24 24.45
CA GLU A 234 -7.06 21.18 23.37
C GLU A 234 -5.76 21.82 22.84
N ASP A 235 -4.87 22.24 23.74
CA ASP A 235 -3.55 22.79 23.40
C ASP A 235 -2.67 21.76 22.66
N GLY A 236 -2.60 20.52 23.16
CA GLY A 236 -1.84 19.45 22.52
C GLY A 236 -2.35 19.13 21.13
N GLN A 237 -3.67 19.00 20.94
CA GLN A 237 -4.26 18.78 19.62
C GLN A 237 -4.01 19.94 18.65
N ASN A 238 -4.05 21.19 19.13
CA ASN A 238 -3.71 22.35 18.29
C ASN A 238 -2.22 22.33 17.89
N LYS A 239 -1.31 21.98 18.81
CA LYS A 239 0.13 21.84 18.52
C LYS A 239 0.42 20.70 17.55
N LEU A 240 -0.22 19.54 17.73
CA LEU A 240 -0.14 18.40 16.80
C LEU A 240 -0.59 18.81 15.39
N ALA A 241 -1.77 19.44 15.30
CA ALA A 241 -2.30 19.93 14.03
C ALA A 241 -1.40 20.98 13.37
N GLN A 242 -0.86 21.91 14.14
CA GLN A 242 0.07 22.93 13.66
C GLN A 242 1.39 22.30 13.17
N ALA A 243 1.87 21.24 13.83
CA ALA A 243 3.05 20.51 13.41
C ALA A 243 2.84 19.79 12.07
N ILE A 244 1.73 19.08 11.91
CA ILE A 244 1.38 18.40 10.65
C ILE A 244 1.21 19.43 9.52
N TYR A 245 0.52 20.54 9.76
CA TYR A 245 0.42 21.65 8.81
C TYR A 245 1.81 22.20 8.43
N SER A 246 2.71 22.40 9.40
CA SER A 246 4.04 22.94 9.14
C SER A 246 4.85 22.01 8.23
N ALA A 247 4.74 20.69 8.43
CA ALA A 247 5.34 19.70 7.55
C ALA A 247 4.75 19.75 6.13
N VAL A 248 3.43 19.88 5.98
CA VAL A 248 2.79 20.05 4.65
C VAL A 248 3.28 21.31 3.94
N LYS A 249 3.38 22.42 4.67
CA LYS A 249 3.89 23.69 4.15
C LYS A 249 5.34 23.56 3.69
N GLU A 250 6.20 22.97 4.52
CA GLU A 250 7.60 22.75 4.18
C GLU A 250 7.75 21.82 2.97
N TYR A 251 6.99 20.71 2.95
CA TYR A 251 6.99 19.78 1.82
C TYR A 251 6.59 20.47 0.52
N LYS A 252 5.46 21.20 0.52
CA LYS A 252 5.01 22.00 -0.63
C LYS A 252 6.10 22.94 -1.13
N GLN A 253 6.74 23.69 -0.22
CA GLN A 253 7.83 24.60 -0.58
C GLN A 253 9.02 23.87 -1.17
N SER A 254 9.34 22.67 -0.68
CA SER A 254 10.47 21.89 -1.19
C SER A 254 10.23 21.40 -2.63
N VAL A 255 9.07 20.81 -2.90
CA VAL A 255 8.76 20.25 -4.24
C VAL A 255 8.46 21.32 -5.28
N GLU A 256 7.94 22.48 -4.87
CA GLU A 256 7.67 23.59 -5.79
C GLU A 256 8.92 24.41 -6.13
N LYS A 257 9.90 24.50 -5.23
CA LYS A 257 11.18 25.17 -5.52
C LYS A 257 12.04 24.38 -6.51
N THR A 258 12.18 23.06 -6.30
CA THR A 258 12.94 22.19 -7.20
C THR A 258 12.41 22.21 -8.64
N GLY A 259 11.12 22.52 -8.83
CA GLY A 259 10.55 22.68 -10.16
C GLY A 259 10.81 24.02 -10.84
N ASN A 260 11.18 25.08 -10.09
CA ASN A 260 11.55 26.39 -10.64
C ASN A 260 13.05 26.47 -10.96
N ASP A 261 13.92 25.85 -10.16
CA ASP A 261 15.38 25.88 -10.39
C ASP A 261 15.79 25.15 -11.69
N ASN A 262 15.01 24.14 -12.11
CA ASN A 262 15.22 23.43 -13.38
C ASN A 262 14.83 24.26 -14.62
N GLN A 263 14.17 25.41 -14.47
CA GLN A 263 13.88 26.32 -15.59
C GLN A 263 14.98 27.34 -15.84
N GLU A 264 15.78 27.70 -14.83
CA GLU A 264 16.90 28.66 -14.99
C GLU A 264 18.20 28.01 -15.48
N GLN A 265 18.41 26.71 -15.24
CA GLN A 265 19.64 26.01 -15.65
C GLN A 265 19.69 25.53 -17.12
N ILE A 266 18.62 25.67 -17.90
CA ILE A 266 18.60 25.22 -19.32
C ILE A 266 19.17 26.29 -20.28
N ALA A 267 19.38 27.53 -19.83
CA ALA A 267 19.84 28.62 -20.71
C ALA A 267 21.35 28.66 -20.97
N GLU A 268 22.18 27.95 -20.20
CA GLU A 268 23.64 27.99 -20.36
C GLU A 268 24.25 26.60 -20.14
N ASN A 269 24.41 25.81 -21.21
CA ASN A 269 25.65 25.11 -21.58
C ASN A 269 25.41 24.05 -22.69
N PRO A 270 26.34 23.84 -23.64
CA PRO A 270 26.15 22.96 -24.78
C PRO A 270 26.27 21.48 -24.41
N VAL A 271 25.33 20.68 -24.91
CA VAL A 271 25.21 19.23 -24.72
C VAL A 271 26.42 18.48 -25.31
N SER A 272 27.06 17.63 -24.49
CA SER A 272 27.87 16.51 -24.98
C SER A 272 27.08 15.21 -24.82
N THR A 273 26.88 14.52 -25.93
CA THR A 273 26.17 13.25 -26.06
C THR A 273 26.96 12.06 -25.53
N PRO A 274 26.30 11.11 -24.85
CA PRO A 274 26.68 9.71 -24.89
C PRO A 274 25.70 8.90 -25.75
N ALA A 275 26.26 7.99 -26.54
CA ALA A 275 25.56 7.15 -27.50
C ALA A 275 24.67 6.09 -26.83
N VAL A 276 23.43 5.97 -27.33
CA VAL A 276 22.49 4.89 -27.02
C VAL A 276 22.62 3.80 -28.10
N LYS A 277 22.77 2.54 -27.69
CA LYS A 277 22.59 1.37 -28.56
C LYS A 277 21.13 0.95 -28.56
N ASN A 278 20.60 0.76 -29.77
CA ASN A 278 19.24 0.34 -30.07
C ASN A 278 19.02 -1.15 -29.76
N GLU A 279 17.93 -1.48 -29.07
CA GLU A 279 17.23 -2.76 -29.26
C GLU A 279 15.72 -2.48 -29.33
N GLU A 280 15.08 -3.05 -30.36
CA GLU A 280 13.66 -2.89 -30.73
C GLU A 280 12.69 -3.60 -29.76
N PRO A 281 11.42 -3.13 -29.67
CA PRO A 281 10.39 -3.78 -28.86
C PRO A 281 9.71 -4.94 -29.59
N PRO A 282 9.39 -6.07 -28.94
CA PRO A 282 8.54 -7.09 -29.54
C PRO A 282 7.05 -6.73 -29.40
N ALA A 283 6.34 -6.99 -30.49
CA ALA A 283 4.96 -6.66 -30.78
C ALA A 283 3.89 -7.32 -29.89
N GLU A 284 2.80 -6.58 -29.67
CA GLU A 284 1.49 -7.07 -29.25
C GLU A 284 0.96 -8.19 -30.15
N LYS A 285 0.41 -9.24 -29.53
CA LYS A 285 -0.55 -10.14 -30.20
C LYS A 285 -1.76 -10.46 -29.30
N LYS A 286 -2.90 -10.09 -29.88
CA LYS A 286 -4.31 -10.46 -29.71
C LYS A 286 -4.66 -11.68 -28.85
N GLU A 287 -5.75 -11.50 -28.10
CA GLU A 287 -6.54 -12.52 -27.38
C GLU A 287 -7.31 -13.47 -28.31
N GLU A 288 -7.48 -14.72 -27.84
CA GLU A 288 -8.65 -15.65 -27.87
C GLU A 288 -8.19 -17.14 -27.77
N PRO A 289 -9.06 -18.14 -27.46
CA PRO A 289 -9.62 -18.50 -26.15
C PRO A 289 -9.18 -19.91 -25.64
N VAL A 290 -9.40 -20.16 -24.34
CA VAL A 290 -9.57 -21.44 -23.58
C VAL A 290 -8.76 -22.69 -23.97
N ASN A 291 -7.98 -23.25 -23.02
CA ASN A 291 -7.97 -24.70 -22.79
C ASN A 291 -7.67 -25.07 -21.32
N SER A 292 -8.74 -25.38 -20.58
CA SER A 292 -8.70 -26.16 -19.34
C SER A 292 -8.78 -27.64 -19.71
N GLY A 293 -7.83 -28.45 -19.26
CA GLY A 293 -7.94 -29.91 -19.16
C GLY A 293 -7.23 -30.34 -17.87
N ASN A 294 -7.80 -31.12 -16.96
CA ASN A 294 -8.83 -32.15 -17.09
C ASN A 294 -10.01 -31.98 -16.13
N THR A 295 -11.20 -32.29 -16.66
CA THR A 295 -12.45 -32.60 -15.98
C THR A 295 -12.42 -33.95 -15.27
N ILE A 296 -12.97 -34.00 -14.05
CA ILE A 296 -13.95 -35.03 -13.70
C ILE A 296 -15.22 -34.30 -13.25
N THR A 297 -16.32 -34.68 -13.88
CA THR A 297 -17.70 -34.31 -13.61
C THR A 297 -18.17 -34.88 -12.27
N ASP A 298 -18.80 -34.05 -11.41
CA ASP A 298 -20.05 -34.48 -10.80
C ASP A 298 -20.92 -33.27 -10.42
N ASN A 299 -22.17 -33.32 -10.87
CA ASN A 299 -23.23 -32.39 -10.50
C ASN A 299 -23.86 -32.91 -9.22
N SER A 300 -23.30 -32.51 -8.08
CA SER A 300 -23.98 -32.64 -6.78
C SER A 300 -23.72 -31.37 -5.98
N GLN A 301 -24.79 -30.73 -5.49
CA GLN A 301 -24.69 -29.77 -4.41
C GLN A 301 -24.05 -30.48 -3.20
N GLY A 302 -22.78 -30.19 -2.97
CA GLY A 302 -21.99 -30.68 -1.86
C GLY A 302 -20.96 -29.62 -1.51
N ILE A 303 -20.81 -29.35 -0.21
CA ILE A 303 -19.74 -28.53 0.32
C ILE A 303 -18.43 -29.25 -0.04
N GLY A 304 -17.68 -28.72 -1.01
CA GLY A 304 -16.50 -29.42 -1.53
C GLY A 304 -15.46 -29.63 -0.44
N THR A 305 -14.84 -30.81 -0.40
CA THR A 305 -13.81 -31.12 0.60
C THR A 305 -12.57 -30.26 0.36
N PRO A 306 -12.06 -29.56 1.38
CA PRO A 306 -10.85 -28.76 1.22
C PRO A 306 -9.63 -29.66 0.98
N VAL A 307 -8.74 -29.20 0.11
CA VAL A 307 -7.42 -29.78 -0.13
C VAL A 307 -6.34 -28.73 0.15
N PHE A 308 -5.18 -29.19 0.63
CA PHE A 308 -4.07 -28.37 1.07
C PHE A 308 -2.88 -28.58 0.16
N LYS A 309 -2.31 -27.50 -0.34
CA LYS A 309 -1.11 -27.50 -1.18
C LYS A 309 -0.04 -26.62 -0.54
N VAL A 310 1.21 -26.78 -0.96
CA VAL A 310 2.30 -25.92 -0.52
C VAL A 310 2.63 -24.94 -1.63
N GLN A 311 2.34 -23.66 -1.40
CA GLN A 311 2.78 -22.59 -2.31
C GLN A 311 4.23 -22.25 -2.00
N PHE A 312 5.06 -22.14 -3.05
CA PHE A 312 6.50 -21.96 -2.87
C PHE A 312 7.11 -20.86 -3.74
N LEU A 313 6.38 -20.34 -4.73
CA LEU A 313 6.83 -19.25 -5.60
C LEU A 313 5.66 -18.45 -6.15
N ILE A 314 5.90 -17.15 -6.41
CA ILE A 314 5.02 -16.31 -7.23
C ILE A 314 5.80 -15.62 -8.35
N SER A 315 5.15 -15.37 -9.49
CA SER A 315 5.76 -14.74 -10.66
C SER A 315 4.76 -13.92 -11.46
N LYS A 316 5.19 -12.76 -11.98
CA LYS A 316 4.39 -11.95 -12.92
C LYS A 316 4.29 -12.59 -14.31
N THR A 317 5.26 -13.42 -14.67
CA THR A 317 5.28 -14.16 -15.94
C THR A 317 5.03 -15.63 -15.69
N LYS A 318 4.35 -16.30 -16.64
CA LYS A 318 4.16 -17.75 -16.55
C LYS A 318 5.51 -18.44 -16.77
N LEU A 319 5.93 -19.20 -15.78
CA LEU A 319 7.09 -20.07 -15.80
C LEU A 319 6.59 -21.47 -16.17
N SER A 320 7.40 -22.20 -16.93
CA SER A 320 7.12 -23.62 -17.18
C SER A 320 7.19 -24.39 -15.87
N THR A 321 6.25 -25.31 -15.64
CA THR A 321 6.27 -26.22 -14.49
C THR A 321 7.48 -27.17 -14.53
N ASP A 322 8.08 -27.35 -15.71
CA ASP A 322 9.30 -28.14 -15.93
C ASP A 322 10.58 -27.29 -15.94
N ALA A 323 10.50 -26.02 -15.50
CA ALA A 323 11.66 -25.13 -15.45
C ALA A 323 12.79 -25.74 -14.60
N VAL A 324 14.04 -25.46 -14.97
CA VAL A 324 15.23 -26.03 -14.30
C VAL A 324 15.21 -25.82 -12.79
N GLN A 325 14.72 -24.66 -12.35
CA GLN A 325 14.57 -24.28 -10.95
C GLN A 325 13.52 -25.08 -10.17
N PHE A 326 12.68 -25.88 -10.84
CA PHE A 326 11.63 -26.72 -10.25
C PHE A 326 11.96 -28.21 -10.28
N ARG A 327 13.12 -28.61 -10.82
CA ARG A 327 13.45 -30.03 -11.07
C ARG A 327 13.47 -30.91 -9.83
N ASP A 328 13.74 -30.31 -8.67
CA ASP A 328 13.75 -31.03 -7.39
C ASP A 328 12.36 -31.05 -6.73
N LEU A 329 11.33 -30.46 -7.34
CA LEU A 329 9.97 -30.39 -6.82
C LEU A 329 9.03 -31.29 -7.62
N ASP A 330 8.33 -32.18 -6.91
CA ASP A 330 7.37 -33.08 -7.52
C ASP A 330 6.02 -32.38 -7.73
N SER A 331 5.39 -32.67 -8.88
CA SER A 331 4.02 -32.25 -9.19
C SER A 331 3.77 -30.75 -9.05
N VAL A 332 4.65 -29.94 -9.65
CA VAL A 332 4.49 -28.48 -9.66
C VAL A 332 3.25 -28.09 -10.45
N GLY A 333 2.26 -27.60 -9.73
CA GLY A 333 1.10 -26.92 -10.26
C GLY A 333 1.25 -25.40 -10.18
N TRP A 334 0.30 -24.70 -10.78
CA TRP A 334 0.16 -23.27 -10.61
C TRP A 334 -1.31 -22.88 -10.68
N TYR A 335 -1.62 -21.72 -10.10
CA TYR A 335 -2.90 -21.05 -10.28
C TYR A 335 -2.64 -19.57 -10.55
N LEU A 336 -3.53 -18.95 -11.32
CA LEU A 336 -3.47 -17.52 -11.59
C LEU A 336 -4.39 -16.81 -10.60
N HIS A 337 -3.86 -15.81 -9.90
CA HIS A 337 -4.64 -14.99 -8.99
C HIS A 337 -4.16 -13.55 -9.10
N GLN A 338 -5.08 -12.66 -9.47
CA GLN A 338 -4.81 -11.23 -9.71
C GLN A 338 -3.65 -10.97 -10.69
N GLY A 339 -3.59 -11.72 -11.80
CA GLY A 339 -2.54 -11.56 -12.81
C GLY A 339 -1.15 -12.06 -12.39
N ILE A 340 -1.03 -12.68 -11.21
CA ILE A 340 0.21 -13.27 -10.71
C ILE A 340 0.08 -14.79 -10.72
N TYR A 341 1.06 -15.46 -11.32
CA TYR A 341 1.17 -16.91 -11.30
C TYR A 341 1.72 -17.36 -9.96
N LYS A 342 1.00 -18.27 -9.29
CA LYS A 342 1.37 -18.79 -7.98
C LYS A 342 1.62 -20.29 -8.11
N TYR A 343 2.81 -20.74 -7.77
CA TYR A 343 3.24 -22.13 -7.97
C TYR A 343 3.11 -22.91 -6.67
N THR A 344 2.58 -24.12 -6.80
CA THR A 344 2.25 -25.00 -5.68
C THR A 344 2.74 -26.41 -5.94
N VAL A 345 3.06 -27.14 -4.88
CA VAL A 345 3.24 -28.60 -4.91
C VAL A 345 2.29 -29.27 -3.93
N GLY A 346 2.10 -30.58 -4.08
CA GLY A 346 1.25 -31.38 -3.21
C GLY A 346 -0.24 -31.21 -3.46
N ASN A 347 -1.01 -32.08 -2.82
CA ASN A 347 -2.47 -32.10 -2.85
C ASN A 347 -3.01 -32.89 -1.64
N GLU A 348 -2.63 -32.43 -0.44
CA GLU A 348 -2.86 -33.12 0.81
C GLU A 348 -4.30 -32.93 1.31
N LYS A 349 -4.80 -33.94 2.04
CA LYS A 349 -6.15 -33.90 2.61
C LYS A 349 -6.20 -33.22 3.97
N THR A 350 -5.05 -33.10 4.63
CA THR A 350 -4.93 -32.53 5.97
C THR A 350 -3.91 -31.41 6.00
N PRO A 351 -4.12 -30.39 6.86
CA PRO A 351 -3.11 -29.37 7.12
C PRO A 351 -1.79 -29.93 7.62
N GLU A 352 -1.82 -30.97 8.46
CA GLU A 352 -0.64 -31.57 9.08
C GLU A 352 0.28 -32.22 8.04
N ASP A 353 -0.30 -32.87 7.03
CA ASP A 353 0.49 -33.48 5.96
C ASP A 353 1.06 -32.43 5.00
N ALA A 354 0.30 -31.37 4.70
CA ALA A 354 0.82 -30.24 3.93
C ALA A 354 1.95 -29.52 4.68
N GLN A 355 1.88 -29.44 6.01
CA GLN A 355 2.92 -28.82 6.83
C GLN A 355 4.24 -29.60 6.82
N LYS A 356 4.20 -30.94 6.70
CA LYS A 356 5.42 -31.74 6.50
C LYS A 356 6.08 -31.40 5.16
N LEU A 357 5.26 -31.28 4.10
CA LEU A 357 5.71 -30.94 2.76
C LEU A 357 6.36 -29.54 2.70
N VAL A 358 5.92 -28.58 3.52
CA VAL A 358 6.60 -27.27 3.66
C VAL A 358 8.08 -27.44 4.02
N GLY A 359 8.40 -28.34 4.95
CA GLY A 359 9.78 -28.60 5.37
C GLY A 359 10.66 -29.14 4.24
N GLU A 360 10.11 -30.02 3.41
CA GLU A 360 10.80 -30.59 2.25
C GLU A 360 11.04 -29.54 1.16
N VAL A 361 10.05 -28.69 0.90
CA VAL A 361 10.13 -27.61 -0.08
C VAL A 361 11.12 -26.53 0.38
N ALA A 362 11.13 -26.20 1.68
CA ALA A 362 12.09 -25.27 2.27
C ALA A 362 13.54 -25.79 2.20
N ALA A 363 13.75 -27.09 2.43
CA ALA A 363 15.07 -27.73 2.29
C ALA A 363 15.63 -27.64 0.85
N LYS A 364 14.75 -27.52 -0.15
CA LYS A 364 15.10 -27.34 -1.57
C LYS A 364 15.32 -25.87 -1.96
N GLY A 365 15.37 -24.96 -1.00
CA GLY A 365 15.73 -23.55 -1.20
C GLY A 365 14.55 -22.57 -1.18
N PHE A 366 13.31 -23.06 -1.16
CA PHE A 366 12.10 -22.23 -1.10
C PHE A 366 11.68 -21.98 0.35
N LYS A 367 12.48 -21.16 1.04
CA LYS A 367 12.34 -20.94 2.50
C LYS A 367 11.03 -20.27 2.92
N ASP A 368 10.37 -19.58 1.98
CA ASP A 368 9.10 -18.88 2.19
C ASP A 368 7.89 -19.74 1.77
N ALA A 369 8.05 -21.07 1.69
CA ALA A 369 6.96 -21.97 1.37
C ALA A 369 5.96 -22.10 2.53
N PHE A 370 4.67 -22.18 2.21
CA PHE A 370 3.60 -22.26 3.20
C PHE A 370 2.36 -22.98 2.65
N VAL A 371 1.47 -23.39 3.55
CA VAL A 371 0.26 -24.14 3.21
C VAL A 371 -0.85 -23.21 2.71
N VAL A 372 -1.48 -23.59 1.60
CA VAL A 372 -2.66 -22.94 1.02
C VAL A 372 -3.80 -23.95 0.90
N ALA A 373 -5.05 -23.49 1.06
CA ALA A 373 -6.23 -24.33 0.97
C ALA A 373 -7.05 -24.04 -0.29
N PHE A 374 -7.67 -25.09 -0.84
CA PHE A 374 -8.52 -25.02 -2.02
C PHE A 374 -9.79 -25.84 -1.84
N VAL A 375 -10.89 -25.39 -2.44
CA VAL A 375 -12.13 -26.15 -2.61
C VAL A 375 -12.52 -26.05 -4.08
N ASN A 376 -12.80 -27.19 -4.72
CA ASN A 376 -13.18 -27.26 -6.14
C ASN A 376 -12.23 -26.54 -7.10
N GLY A 377 -10.93 -26.49 -6.76
CA GLY A 377 -9.90 -25.83 -7.55
C GLY A 377 -9.73 -24.32 -7.28
N GLU A 378 -10.61 -23.72 -6.47
CA GLU A 378 -10.51 -22.31 -6.06
C GLU A 378 -9.85 -22.18 -4.70
N ARG A 379 -9.02 -21.15 -4.53
CA ARG A 379 -8.32 -20.89 -3.27
C ARG A 379 -9.29 -20.30 -2.25
N ILE A 380 -9.26 -20.81 -1.02
CA ILE A 380 -10.06 -20.32 0.10
C ILE A 380 -9.17 -19.89 1.29
N PRO A 381 -9.66 -19.03 2.21
CA PRO A 381 -8.98 -18.76 3.47
C PRO A 381 -8.72 -20.04 4.27
N PHE A 382 -7.55 -20.12 4.91
CA PHE A 382 -7.14 -21.32 5.64
C PHE A 382 -8.07 -21.63 6.82
N ASP A 383 -8.50 -20.61 7.58
CA ASP A 383 -9.44 -20.77 8.69
C ASP A 383 -10.82 -21.27 8.24
N GLU A 384 -11.24 -20.88 7.04
CA GLU A 384 -12.48 -21.38 6.43
C GLU A 384 -12.33 -22.86 6.07
N ALA A 385 -11.20 -23.25 5.47
CA ALA A 385 -10.89 -24.65 5.20
C ALA A 385 -10.90 -25.51 6.48
N LEU A 386 -10.37 -25.00 7.59
CA LEU A 386 -10.40 -25.70 8.88
C LEU A 386 -11.82 -25.86 9.45
N LYS A 387 -12.71 -24.89 9.21
CA LYS A 387 -14.13 -25.02 9.57
C LYS A 387 -14.82 -26.10 8.73
N LEU A 388 -14.51 -26.16 7.44
CA LEU A 388 -15.05 -27.16 6.52
C LEU A 388 -14.59 -28.59 6.84
N LEU A 389 -13.41 -28.78 7.45
CA LEU A 389 -12.94 -30.08 7.94
C LEU A 389 -13.63 -30.57 9.22
N LYS A 390 -14.28 -29.66 9.97
CA LYS A 390 -14.93 -29.97 11.26
C LYS A 390 -16.42 -30.28 11.13
N ASN A 391 -16.99 -30.04 9.94
CA ASN A 391 -18.35 -30.43 9.55
C ASN A 391 -18.30 -31.75 8.80
#